data_AF-A0A2N2GWD9-F1
#
_entry.id   AF-A0A2N2GWD9-F1
#
_cell.length_a   1.000
_cell.length_b   1.000
_cell.length_c   1.000
_cell.angle_alpha   90.00
_cell.angle_beta   90.00
_cell.angle_gamma   90.00
#
_symmetry.space_group_name_H-M   'P 1'
#
loop_
_entity.id
_entity.type
_entity.pdbx_description
1 polymer ?
#
loop_
_entity_poly.entity_id
_entity_poly.type
_entity_poly.pdbx_seq_one_letter_code
_entity_poly.pdbx_strand_id
1 'polypeptide(L)'
;MRKTMILMTFLVLGALSTACEEDDGWHFNPVCGNGAVDEGEECDAPSLGGKTCAHLGFTGGMLGCTLACTYNTSECTSDCTDICTEGLSRCQSTGDAFESCVVAWNGCTLWITTACEAPTPFCVTLDGESLCNEDACAPVCTIGARRCNEDGTTRQICQADVDGCPEWDSSPCPEELPVCELVEDVFSCNAM
;
A
#
# COMPACT_ATOMS: atom_id res chain seq x y z
N MET A 1 -56.98 -2.24 40.43
CA MET A 1 -57.87 -2.86 41.43
C MET A 1 -56.99 -3.51 42.49
N ARG A 2 -57.14 -3.08 43.75
CA ARG A 2 -56.34 -3.48 44.91
C ARG A 2 -56.53 -4.99 45.20
N LYS A 3 -55.43 -5.74 45.31
CA LYS A 3 -55.38 -7.01 46.04
C LYS A 3 -54.33 -6.87 47.16
N THR A 4 -54.87 -6.44 48.29
CA THR A 4 -54.49 -6.68 49.68
C THR A 4 -53.08 -7.23 50.00
N MET A 5 -52.32 -6.36 50.66
CA MET A 5 -51.13 -6.59 51.48
C MET A 5 -51.48 -7.53 52.65
N ILE A 6 -50.78 -8.68 52.79
CA ILE A 6 -50.70 -9.40 54.08
C ILE A 6 -49.26 -9.30 54.57
N LEU A 7 -49.10 -8.44 55.57
CA LEU A 7 -47.90 -8.20 56.35
C LEU A 7 -47.84 -9.27 57.45
N MET A 8 -46.88 -10.19 57.38
CA MET A 8 -46.47 -11.04 58.50
C MET A 8 -44.95 -10.96 58.62
N THR A 9 -44.50 -9.98 59.39
CA THR A 9 -43.13 -9.85 59.88
C THR A 9 -42.85 -10.93 60.92
N PHE A 10 -41.85 -11.79 60.68
CA PHE A 10 -41.09 -12.44 61.74
C PHE A 10 -39.60 -12.39 61.40
N LEU A 11 -38.89 -11.52 62.10
CA LEU A 11 -37.44 -11.44 62.20
C LEU A 11 -36.99 -12.54 63.17
N VAL A 12 -36.29 -13.57 62.68
CA VAL A 12 -35.38 -14.38 63.51
C VAL A 12 -34.07 -14.55 62.74
N LEU A 13 -33.04 -13.88 63.25
CA LEU A 13 -31.63 -14.09 62.96
C LEU A 13 -31.21 -15.50 63.42
N GLY A 14 -30.47 -16.26 62.60
CA GLY A 14 -29.75 -17.45 63.06
C GLY A 14 -29.46 -18.45 61.94
N ALA A 15 -28.19 -18.48 61.51
CA ALA A 15 -27.67 -19.34 60.46
C ALA A 15 -27.99 -20.83 60.67
N LEU A 16 -28.48 -21.48 59.61
CA LEU A 16 -28.14 -22.86 59.28
C LEU A 16 -28.22 -23.00 57.76
N SER A 17 -27.09 -23.30 57.15
CA SER A 17 -26.91 -23.51 55.72
C SER A 17 -27.93 -24.49 55.16
N THR A 18 -28.68 -24.06 54.15
CA THR A 18 -28.70 -24.72 52.85
C THR A 18 -29.00 -23.64 51.83
N ALA A 19 -28.09 -23.41 50.89
CA ALA A 19 -28.44 -22.71 49.69
C ALA A 19 -29.67 -23.43 49.09
N CYS A 20 -30.70 -22.68 48.70
CA CYS A 20 -31.44 -23.12 47.53
C CYS A 20 -30.55 -22.70 46.36
N GLU A 21 -29.53 -23.50 46.07
CA GLU A 21 -28.96 -23.55 44.74
C GLU A 21 -30.09 -24.09 43.88
N GLU A 22 -30.81 -23.20 43.20
CA GLU A 22 -31.54 -23.57 41.99
C GLU A 22 -30.46 -23.91 40.94
N ASP A 23 -29.77 -25.02 41.16
CA ASP A 23 -29.01 -25.75 40.14
C ASP A 23 -30.05 -26.39 39.23
N ASP A 24 -30.68 -25.54 38.41
CA ASP A 24 -31.36 -25.96 37.20
C ASP A 24 -30.27 -26.47 36.24
N GLY A 25 -29.77 -27.68 36.52
CA GLY A 25 -28.56 -28.29 35.99
C GLY A 25 -28.45 -28.27 34.46
N TRP A 26 -28.09 -27.11 33.94
CA TRP A 26 -27.44 -26.91 32.65
C TRP A 26 -25.99 -26.56 32.97
N HIS A 27 -25.28 -27.52 33.56
CA HIS A 27 -23.83 -27.58 33.40
C HIS A 27 -23.57 -27.75 31.90
N PHE A 28 -23.46 -26.61 31.19
CA PHE A 28 -22.93 -26.55 29.84
C PHE A 28 -21.46 -26.89 29.96
N ASN A 29 -21.16 -28.19 29.99
CA ASN A 29 -19.80 -28.64 29.83
C ASN A 29 -19.40 -28.20 28.41
N PRO A 30 -18.40 -27.31 28.26
CA PRO A 30 -17.96 -26.90 26.93
C PRO A 30 -17.54 -28.17 26.18
N VAL A 31 -18.22 -28.47 25.08
CA VAL A 31 -18.03 -29.71 24.32
C VAL A 31 -17.79 -29.35 22.88
N CYS A 32 -16.54 -29.55 22.47
CA CYS A 32 -16.15 -29.38 21.09
C CYS A 32 -16.89 -30.35 20.16
N GLY A 33 -17.47 -29.81 19.10
CA GLY A 33 -18.27 -30.55 18.12
C GLY A 33 -19.78 -30.51 18.40
N ASN A 34 -20.25 -29.67 19.33
CA ASN A 34 -21.67 -29.44 19.58
C ASN A 34 -22.29 -28.38 18.65
N GLY A 35 -21.45 -27.67 17.89
CA GLY A 35 -21.83 -26.67 16.89
C GLY A 35 -22.10 -25.27 17.45
N ALA A 36 -21.85 -25.04 18.74
CA ALA A 36 -21.90 -23.75 19.43
C ALA A 36 -20.50 -23.43 19.99
N VAL A 37 -20.11 -22.16 19.95
CA VAL A 37 -18.81 -21.75 20.51
C VAL A 37 -18.96 -21.53 22.02
N ASP A 38 -18.44 -22.47 22.81
CA ASP A 38 -18.50 -22.42 24.27
C ASP A 38 -17.30 -21.71 24.91
N GLU A 39 -17.33 -21.53 26.24
CA GLU A 39 -16.21 -20.94 26.98
C GLU A 39 -14.94 -21.79 26.83
N GLY A 40 -13.89 -21.19 26.28
CA GLY A 40 -12.60 -21.84 26.03
C GLY A 40 -12.40 -22.37 24.61
N GLU A 41 -13.41 -22.27 23.75
CA GLU A 41 -13.33 -22.63 22.33
C GLU A 41 -13.07 -21.40 21.46
N GLU A 42 -12.24 -21.55 20.43
CA GLU A 42 -12.08 -20.51 19.41
C GLU A 42 -13.19 -20.59 18.34
N CYS A 43 -13.64 -21.82 18.06
CA CYS A 43 -14.69 -22.14 17.10
C CYS A 43 -15.25 -23.53 17.42
N ASP A 44 -16.43 -23.84 16.89
CA ASP A 44 -16.99 -25.19 16.87
C ASP A 44 -17.76 -25.42 15.58
N ALA A 45 -17.20 -26.21 14.65
CA ALA A 45 -17.65 -26.30 13.27
C ALA A 45 -19.18 -26.52 13.14
N PRO A 46 -19.91 -25.72 12.33
CA PRO A 46 -19.46 -24.65 11.44
C PRO A 46 -19.38 -23.24 12.08
N SER A 47 -19.60 -23.14 13.39
CA SER A 47 -19.61 -21.87 14.12
C SER A 47 -18.20 -21.34 14.36
N LEU A 48 -17.80 -20.34 13.57
CA LEU A 48 -16.48 -19.69 13.66
C LEU A 48 -16.45 -18.48 14.62
N GLY A 49 -17.52 -18.25 15.40
CA GLY A 49 -17.63 -17.07 16.26
C GLY A 49 -17.57 -15.73 15.51
N GLY A 50 -17.94 -15.73 14.22
CA GLY A 50 -17.86 -14.55 13.34
C GLY A 50 -16.43 -14.19 12.90
N LYS A 51 -15.42 -14.99 13.25
CA LYS A 51 -14.05 -14.79 12.75
C LYS A 51 -13.91 -15.29 11.32
N THR A 52 -12.92 -14.71 10.65
CA THR A 52 -12.50 -15.04 9.28
C THR A 52 -10.98 -15.02 9.24
N CYS A 53 -10.39 -15.55 8.16
CA CYS A 53 -8.94 -15.47 7.95
C CYS A 53 -8.41 -14.02 8.06
N ALA A 54 -9.18 -13.03 7.58
CA ALA A 54 -8.84 -11.61 7.70
C ALA A 54 -8.73 -11.13 9.16
N HIS A 55 -9.60 -11.61 10.05
CA HIS A 55 -9.52 -11.27 11.48
C HIS A 55 -8.27 -11.85 12.16
N LEU A 56 -7.66 -12.88 11.58
CA LEU A 56 -6.46 -13.54 12.10
C LEU A 56 -5.18 -13.07 11.39
N GLY A 57 -5.26 -12.03 10.55
CA GLY A 57 -4.10 -11.44 9.87
C GLY A 57 -3.74 -12.03 8.51
N PHE A 58 -4.61 -12.87 7.93
CA PHE A 58 -4.44 -13.38 6.56
C PHE A 58 -5.15 -12.49 5.55
N THR A 59 -4.76 -12.57 4.28
CA THR A 59 -5.38 -11.75 3.21
C THR A 59 -6.68 -12.33 2.67
N GLY A 60 -6.95 -13.61 2.90
CA GLY A 60 -8.15 -14.27 2.41
C GLY A 60 -8.20 -15.76 2.77
N GLY A 61 -8.99 -16.51 2.01
CA GLY A 61 -9.18 -17.94 2.20
C GLY A 61 -10.36 -18.30 3.10
N MET A 62 -10.47 -19.58 3.44
CA MET A 62 -11.56 -20.14 4.24
C MET A 62 -11.05 -20.49 5.63
N LEU A 63 -11.59 -19.83 6.66
CA LEU A 63 -11.25 -20.17 8.04
C LEU A 63 -11.99 -21.45 8.42
N GLY A 64 -11.25 -22.48 8.82
CA GLY A 64 -11.82 -23.73 9.33
C GLY A 64 -11.80 -23.78 10.86
N CYS A 65 -12.35 -24.88 11.38
CA CYS A 65 -12.23 -25.24 12.79
C CYS A 65 -11.69 -26.66 12.91
N THR A 66 -10.71 -26.89 13.79
CA THR A 66 -10.16 -28.23 14.03
C THR A 66 -11.06 -29.04 14.97
N LEU A 67 -10.83 -30.35 15.07
CA LEU A 67 -11.48 -31.21 16.07
C LEU A 67 -11.09 -30.89 17.53
N ALA A 68 -10.15 -29.97 17.73
CA ALA A 68 -9.76 -29.44 19.03
C ALA A 68 -10.39 -28.07 19.33
N CYS A 69 -11.35 -27.62 18.50
CA CYS A 69 -12.03 -26.33 18.64
C CYS A 69 -11.09 -25.12 18.62
N THR A 70 -10.00 -25.26 17.85
CA THR A 70 -9.08 -24.18 17.49
C THR A 70 -9.26 -23.80 16.04
N TYR A 71 -8.94 -22.56 15.69
CA TYR A 71 -8.96 -22.12 14.31
C TYR A 71 -8.02 -22.96 13.43
N ASN A 72 -8.53 -23.39 12.27
CA ASN A 72 -7.71 -23.98 11.22
C ASN A 72 -7.45 -22.94 10.13
N THR A 73 -6.21 -22.47 10.05
CA THR A 73 -5.77 -21.48 9.07
C THR A 73 -5.10 -22.10 7.83
N SER A 74 -5.14 -23.43 7.65
CA SER A 74 -4.46 -24.10 6.52
C SER A 74 -5.00 -23.67 5.16
N GLU A 75 -6.29 -23.31 5.10
CA GLU A 75 -6.98 -22.80 3.90
C GLU A 75 -7.05 -21.26 3.89
N CYS A 76 -6.41 -20.59 4.85
CA CYS A 76 -6.23 -19.15 4.80
C CYS A 76 -5.09 -18.81 3.82
N THR A 77 -5.30 -17.81 2.97
CA THR A 77 -4.29 -17.36 2.01
C THR A 77 -3.55 -16.14 2.57
N SER A 78 -2.22 -16.19 2.45
CA SER A 78 -1.32 -15.09 2.78
C SER A 78 -0.54 -14.65 1.54
N ASP A 79 -1.17 -14.70 0.36
CA ASP A 79 -0.57 -14.34 -0.92
C ASP A 79 -0.50 -12.82 -1.05
N CYS A 80 0.28 -12.25 -0.14
CA CYS A 80 0.70 -10.89 -0.08
C CYS A 80 2.18 -10.90 -0.41
N THR A 81 2.53 -10.76 -1.69
CA THR A 81 3.92 -10.57 -2.10
C THR A 81 4.07 -9.14 -2.56
N ASP A 82 4.97 -8.40 -1.93
CA ASP A 82 5.40 -7.11 -2.43
C ASP A 82 6.09 -7.30 -3.78
N ILE A 83 5.46 -6.83 -4.85
CA ILE A 83 6.01 -6.90 -6.21
C ILE A 83 6.66 -5.58 -6.64
N CYS A 84 6.62 -4.56 -5.78
CA CYS A 84 7.21 -3.25 -6.00
C CYS A 84 7.59 -2.58 -4.67
N THR A 85 8.14 -1.37 -4.72
CA THR A 85 8.44 -0.58 -3.51
C THR A 85 7.53 0.65 -3.49
N GLU A 86 6.83 0.85 -2.38
CA GLU A 86 5.88 1.96 -2.21
C GLU A 86 6.49 3.30 -2.65
N GLY A 87 5.74 4.05 -3.46
CA GLY A 87 6.16 5.37 -3.95
C GLY A 87 7.04 5.33 -5.21
N LEU A 88 7.44 4.15 -5.70
CA LEU A 88 8.06 4.06 -7.02
C LEU A 88 7.04 4.24 -8.15
N SER A 89 7.45 4.91 -9.21
CA SER A 89 6.74 4.99 -10.48
C SER A 89 7.65 4.61 -11.65
N ARG A 90 7.10 4.02 -12.71
CA ARG A 90 7.83 3.74 -13.95
C ARG A 90 6.93 3.82 -15.18
N CYS A 91 7.48 4.20 -16.33
CA CYS A 91 6.79 4.01 -17.60
C CYS A 91 6.75 2.53 -18.01
N GLN A 92 5.65 2.10 -18.63
CA GLN A 92 5.60 0.81 -19.31
C GLN A 92 6.49 0.83 -20.56
N SER A 93 6.91 -0.35 -21.01
CA SER A 93 7.76 -0.50 -22.20
C SER A 93 7.11 -0.02 -23.49
N THR A 94 5.78 0.04 -23.53
CA THR A 94 5.01 0.58 -24.65
C THR A 94 5.04 2.11 -24.71
N GLY A 95 5.41 2.78 -23.62
CA GLY A 95 5.51 4.25 -23.56
C GLY A 95 4.17 4.98 -23.55
N ASP A 96 3.05 4.28 -23.41
CA ASP A 96 1.67 4.82 -23.44
C ASP A 96 0.94 4.65 -22.10
N ALA A 97 1.65 4.26 -21.05
CA ALA A 97 1.13 4.12 -19.70
C ALA A 97 2.26 4.21 -18.67
N PHE A 98 1.93 4.62 -17.44
CA PHE A 98 2.82 4.52 -16.30
C PHE A 98 2.24 3.61 -15.22
N GLU A 99 3.12 3.00 -14.45
CA GLU A 99 2.79 2.17 -13.30
C GLU A 99 3.21 2.89 -12.03
N SER A 100 2.28 3.01 -11.08
CA SER A 100 2.55 3.52 -9.73
C SER A 100 2.50 2.38 -8.74
N CYS A 101 3.49 2.28 -7.88
CA CYS A 101 3.50 1.32 -6.80
C CYS A 101 2.74 1.86 -5.59
N VAL A 102 1.61 1.22 -5.27
CA VAL A 102 0.77 1.62 -4.13
C VAL A 102 0.53 0.45 -3.19
N VAL A 103 0.22 0.77 -1.92
CA VAL A 103 -0.25 -0.22 -0.95
C VAL A 103 -1.72 -0.54 -1.22
N ALA A 104 -2.01 -1.80 -1.50
CA ALA A 104 -3.36 -2.28 -1.72
C ALA A 104 -4.12 -2.55 -0.41
N TRP A 105 -5.41 -2.83 -0.51
CA TRP A 105 -6.30 -3.09 0.62
C TRP A 105 -5.88 -4.29 1.49
N ASN A 106 -5.08 -5.20 0.93
CA ASN A 106 -4.51 -6.35 1.62
C ASN A 106 -3.15 -6.06 2.28
N GLY A 107 -2.66 -4.82 2.22
CA GLY A 107 -1.43 -4.36 2.88
C GLY A 107 -0.14 -4.54 2.09
N CYS A 108 -0.21 -5.06 0.86
CA CYS A 108 0.97 -5.32 0.02
C CYS A 108 1.08 -4.28 -1.09
N THR A 109 2.29 -4.13 -1.61
CA THR A 109 2.60 -3.23 -2.71
C THR A 109 2.38 -3.89 -4.07
N LEU A 110 1.64 -3.22 -4.96
CA LEU A 110 1.43 -3.66 -6.34
C LEU A 110 1.47 -2.50 -7.34
N TRP A 111 1.84 -2.83 -8.58
CA TRP A 111 1.83 -1.91 -9.70
C TRP A 111 0.39 -1.66 -10.16
N ILE A 112 -0.05 -0.40 -10.09
CA ILE A 112 -1.28 0.06 -10.72
C ILE A 112 -0.91 0.80 -12.00
N THR A 113 -1.43 0.31 -13.12
CA THR A 113 -1.24 0.93 -14.44
C THR A 113 -2.24 2.06 -14.65
N THR A 114 -1.74 3.20 -15.09
CA THR A 114 -2.52 4.34 -15.58
C THR A 114 -2.15 4.58 -17.03
N ALA A 115 -3.14 4.45 -17.92
CA ALA A 115 -2.95 4.71 -19.35
C ALA A 115 -2.79 6.22 -19.61
N CYS A 116 -1.90 6.55 -20.53
CA CYS A 116 -1.73 7.88 -21.07
C CYS A 116 -2.63 8.03 -22.30
N GLU A 117 -3.66 8.86 -22.17
CA GLU A 117 -4.63 9.13 -23.22
C GLU A 117 -4.47 10.55 -23.77
N ALA A 118 -5.06 10.84 -24.93
CA ALA A 118 -5.05 12.18 -25.49
C ALA A 118 -5.61 13.22 -24.50
N PRO A 119 -4.98 14.40 -24.35
CA PRO A 119 -3.94 14.97 -25.22
C PRO A 119 -2.50 14.59 -24.86
N THR A 120 -2.28 13.78 -23.83
CA THR A 120 -0.96 13.41 -23.31
C THR A 120 -0.73 11.90 -23.46
N PRO A 121 -0.58 11.37 -24.69
CA PRO A 121 -0.60 9.93 -24.93
C PRO A 121 0.73 9.24 -24.60
N PHE A 122 1.74 9.97 -24.14
CA PHE A 122 3.06 9.42 -23.91
C PHE A 122 3.43 9.44 -22.44
N CYS A 123 4.05 8.38 -21.95
CA CYS A 123 4.66 8.34 -20.64
C CYS A 123 6.10 8.86 -20.72
N VAL A 124 6.45 9.78 -19.81
CA VAL A 124 7.81 10.29 -19.64
C VAL A 124 8.21 10.25 -18.17
N THR A 125 9.52 10.31 -17.90
CA THR A 125 10.05 10.47 -16.53
C THR A 125 10.64 11.88 -16.38
N LEU A 126 10.05 12.68 -15.48
CA LEU A 126 10.48 14.04 -15.17
C LEU A 126 10.85 14.10 -13.69
N ASP A 127 12.08 14.53 -13.40
CA ASP A 127 12.59 14.64 -12.02
C ASP A 127 12.42 13.37 -11.16
N GLY A 128 12.45 12.20 -11.81
CA GLY A 128 12.28 10.89 -11.16
C GLY A 128 10.82 10.41 -11.03
N GLU A 129 9.84 11.21 -11.45
CA GLU A 129 8.42 10.85 -11.47
C GLU A 129 7.96 10.47 -12.88
N SER A 130 7.19 9.38 -13.00
CA SER A 130 6.60 8.96 -14.27
C SER A 130 5.21 9.56 -14.44
N LEU A 131 4.97 10.25 -15.54
CA LEU A 131 3.71 10.95 -15.82
C LEU A 131 3.40 10.99 -17.32
N CYS A 132 2.14 11.29 -17.64
CA CYS A 132 1.69 11.44 -19.02
C CYS A 132 1.98 12.83 -19.56
N ASN A 133 2.54 12.90 -20.76
CA ASN A 133 2.95 14.12 -21.44
C ASN A 133 2.43 14.15 -22.89
N GLU A 134 2.30 15.37 -23.43
CA GLU A 134 1.90 15.61 -24.82
C GLU A 134 2.97 15.16 -25.83
N ASP A 135 4.24 15.17 -25.40
CA ASP A 135 5.39 14.72 -26.17
C ASP A 135 6.02 13.47 -25.55
N ALA A 136 6.47 12.55 -26.40
CA ALA A 136 7.18 11.32 -26.00
C ALA A 136 8.52 11.57 -25.30
N CYS A 137 9.01 12.80 -25.39
CA CYS A 137 10.22 13.25 -24.73
C CYS A 137 9.84 14.13 -23.54
N ALA A 138 10.40 13.82 -22.38
CA ALA A 138 10.47 14.78 -21.28
C ALA A 138 11.40 15.93 -21.70
N PRO A 139 10.97 17.21 -21.70
CA PRO A 139 11.86 18.30 -22.06
C PRO A 139 12.91 18.53 -20.97
N VAL A 140 14.12 17.97 -21.14
CA VAL A 140 15.27 18.28 -20.27
C VAL A 140 15.91 19.64 -20.61
N CYS A 141 15.61 20.17 -21.79
CA CYS A 141 15.99 21.51 -22.23
C CYS A 141 15.09 22.00 -23.38
N THR A 142 15.14 23.30 -23.67
CA THR A 142 14.49 23.88 -24.85
C THR A 142 15.45 23.84 -26.03
N ILE A 143 15.07 23.25 -27.17
CA ILE A 143 15.95 23.18 -28.37
C ILE A 143 16.48 24.58 -28.72
N GLY A 144 17.80 24.67 -28.92
CA GLY A 144 18.52 25.92 -29.16
C GLY A 144 18.95 26.68 -27.91
N ALA A 145 18.51 26.27 -26.72
CA ALA A 145 19.01 26.81 -25.46
C ALA A 145 20.52 26.55 -25.33
N ARG A 146 21.20 27.48 -24.66
CA ARG A 146 22.65 27.47 -24.48
C ARG A 146 22.96 27.63 -23.00
N ARG A 147 23.92 26.87 -22.49
CA ARG A 147 24.48 27.05 -21.15
C ARG A 147 25.92 26.55 -21.08
N CYS A 148 26.66 26.98 -20.07
CA CYS A 148 27.80 26.22 -19.60
C CYS A 148 27.31 25.12 -18.65
N ASN A 149 28.00 23.98 -18.61
CA ASN A 149 27.73 22.97 -17.58
C ASN A 149 27.99 23.53 -16.17
N GLU A 150 27.59 22.80 -15.14
CA GLU A 150 27.69 23.23 -13.74
C GLU A 150 29.13 23.56 -13.31
N ASP A 151 30.11 22.80 -13.81
CA ASP A 151 31.54 23.05 -13.55
C ASP A 151 32.12 24.22 -14.36
N GLY A 152 31.36 24.80 -15.29
CA GLY A 152 31.80 25.92 -16.11
C GLY A 152 32.90 25.57 -17.12
N THR A 153 33.05 24.31 -17.53
CA THR A 153 34.12 23.82 -18.41
C THR A 153 33.66 23.36 -19.79
N THR A 154 32.35 23.21 -19.97
CA THR A 154 31.75 22.56 -21.13
C THR A 154 30.64 23.43 -21.67
N ARG A 155 30.66 23.68 -22.98
CA ARG A 155 29.58 24.37 -23.69
C ARG A 155 28.48 23.37 -23.96
N GLN A 156 27.24 23.70 -23.64
CA GLN A 156 26.09 22.85 -23.88
C GLN A 156 25.06 23.55 -24.75
N ILE A 157 24.68 22.93 -25.86
CA ILE A 157 23.60 23.38 -26.74
C ILE A 157 22.51 22.33 -26.67
N CYS A 158 21.29 22.74 -26.38
CA CYS A 158 20.16 21.82 -26.48
C CYS A 158 19.87 21.53 -27.94
N GLN A 159 20.02 20.27 -28.36
CA GLN A 159 19.71 19.81 -29.70
C GLN A 159 18.72 18.65 -29.63
N ALA A 160 18.07 18.35 -30.75
CA ALA A 160 17.32 17.11 -30.86
C ALA A 160 18.29 15.95 -31.10
N ASP A 161 18.14 14.86 -30.35
CA ASP A 161 18.83 13.61 -30.62
C ASP A 161 18.27 12.92 -31.89
N VAL A 162 18.70 11.66 -32.14
CA VAL A 162 18.23 10.87 -33.29
C VAL A 162 16.73 10.58 -33.25
N ASP A 163 16.14 10.57 -32.06
CA ASP A 163 14.72 10.30 -31.81
C ASP A 163 13.89 11.60 -31.73
N GLY A 164 14.53 12.76 -31.90
CA GLY A 164 13.87 14.07 -31.88
C GLY A 164 13.76 14.69 -30.49
N CYS A 165 14.34 14.07 -29.46
CA CYS A 165 14.23 14.52 -28.08
C CYS A 165 15.26 15.62 -27.75
N PRO A 166 14.85 16.69 -27.04
CA PRO A 166 15.79 17.72 -26.62
C PRO A 166 16.80 17.15 -25.62
N GLU A 167 18.09 17.23 -25.93
CA GLU A 167 19.21 16.82 -25.07
C GLU A 167 20.35 17.85 -25.11
N TRP A 168 21.11 17.97 -24.03
CA TRP A 168 22.30 18.82 -23.96
C TRP A 168 23.48 18.21 -24.72
N ASP A 169 23.65 18.60 -25.98
CA ASP A 169 24.88 18.34 -26.76
C ASP A 169 26.06 19.08 -26.12
N SER A 170 27.06 18.32 -25.68
CA SER A 170 28.13 18.78 -24.82
C SER A 170 29.46 18.85 -25.57
N SER A 171 30.03 20.05 -25.64
CA SER A 171 31.32 20.32 -26.27
C SER A 171 32.31 20.92 -25.25
N PRO A 172 33.27 20.13 -24.74
CA PRO A 172 34.28 20.61 -23.79
C PRO A 172 35.06 21.80 -24.34
N CYS A 173 35.39 22.75 -23.48
CA CYS A 173 36.36 23.78 -23.84
C CYS A 173 37.77 23.18 -23.96
N PRO A 174 38.66 23.77 -24.79
CA PRO A 174 40.06 23.32 -24.89
C PRO A 174 40.79 23.43 -23.55
N GLU A 175 41.77 22.56 -23.30
CA GLU A 175 42.54 22.57 -22.04
C GLU A 175 43.27 23.91 -21.78
N GLU A 176 43.66 24.62 -22.83
CA GLU A 176 44.32 25.93 -22.74
C GLU A 176 43.35 27.06 -22.38
N LEU A 177 42.04 26.86 -22.58
CA LEU A 177 40.97 27.83 -22.35
C LEU A 177 39.80 27.15 -21.64
N PRO A 178 39.98 26.65 -20.41
CA PRO A 178 39.04 25.72 -19.80
C PRO A 178 37.77 26.37 -19.26
N VAL A 179 37.68 27.70 -19.24
CA VAL A 179 36.54 28.42 -18.67
C VAL A 179 35.50 28.70 -19.76
N CYS A 180 34.35 28.08 -19.65
CA CYS A 180 33.18 28.39 -20.46
C CYS A 180 32.52 29.69 -19.99
N GLU A 181 32.28 30.60 -20.93
CA GLU A 181 31.52 31.82 -20.72
C GLU A 181 30.42 31.92 -21.79
N LEU A 182 29.24 32.39 -21.37
CA LEU A 182 28.10 32.66 -22.24
C LEU A 182 27.66 34.10 -22.05
N VAL A 183 27.91 34.94 -23.06
CA VAL A 183 27.52 36.36 -23.08
C VAL A 183 26.62 36.59 -24.27
N GLU A 184 25.40 37.09 -24.04
CA GLU A 184 24.44 37.40 -25.09
C GLU A 184 24.26 36.27 -26.12
N ASP A 185 24.08 35.03 -25.63
CA ASP A 185 23.94 33.81 -26.46
C ASP A 185 25.18 33.36 -27.26
N VAL A 186 26.33 33.99 -27.04
CA VAL A 186 27.61 33.63 -27.69
C VAL A 186 28.50 32.88 -26.71
N PHE A 187 28.96 31.69 -27.11
CA PHE A 187 29.92 30.91 -26.34
C PHE A 187 31.36 31.39 -26.56
N SER A 188 32.08 31.55 -25.46
CA SER A 188 33.53 31.73 -25.43
C SER A 188 34.16 30.73 -24.47
N CYS A 189 35.37 30.28 -24.82
CA CYS A 189 36.24 29.55 -23.93
C CYS A 189 37.40 30.49 -23.58
N ASN A 190 37.64 30.72 -22.30
CA ASN A 190 38.61 31.67 -21.79
C ASN A 190 39.65 30.99 -20.91
N ALA A 191 40.77 31.69 -20.71
CA ALA A 191 41.75 31.33 -19.69
C ALA A 191 41.19 31.59 -18.28
N MET A 192 41.77 30.91 -17.29
CA MET A 192 41.48 31.11 -15.86
C MET A 192 41.91 32.49 -15.35
#